data_AF-A0A392QNN9-F1
#
_entry.id   AF-A0A392QNN9-F1
#
_cell.length_a   1.000
_cell.length_b   1.000
_cell.length_c   1.000
_cell.angle_alpha   90.00
_cell.angle_beta   90.00
_cell.angle_gamma   90.00
#
_symmetry.space_group_name_H-M   'P 1'
#
loop_
_entity.id
_entity.type
_entity.pdbx_description
1 polymer ?
#
loop_
_entity_poly.entity_id
_entity_poly.type
_entity_poly.pdbx_seq_one_letter_code
_entity_poly.pdbx_strand_id
1 'polypeptide(L)' 'AITSTGTKKGELFLGDVNTQLKNKNITADVKVDTNSNIFTTITINEPAPGVKAILSFRVPEQTSGKVR' A
#
# COMPACT_ATOMS: atom_id res chain seq x y z
N ALA A 1 -11.01 -6.16 3.56
CA ALA A 1 -11.23 -5.32 4.76
C ALA A 1 -10.28 -4.13 4.68
N ILE A 2 -10.61 -3.02 5.34
CA ILE A 2 -9.72 -1.85 5.47
C ILE A 2 -9.28 -1.79 6.93
N THR A 3 -7.98 -1.73 7.16
CA THR A 3 -7.38 -1.70 8.49
C THR A 3 -6.63 -0.39 8.66
N SER A 4 -7.03 0.39 9.66
CA SER A 4 -6.35 1.62 10.04
C SER A 4 -5.59 1.37 11.34
N THR A 5 -4.33 1.81 11.41
CA THR A 5 -3.57 1.81 12.66
C THR A 5 -3.02 3.21 12.94
N GLY A 6 -2.92 3.54 14.23
CA GLY A 6 -2.41 4.83 14.70
C GLY A 6 -1.60 4.63 15.96
N THR A 7 -0.38 5.15 15.98
CA THR A 7 0.53 5.09 17.13
C THR A 7 1.00 6.49 17.48
N LYS A 8 0.87 6.84 18.77
CA LYS A 8 1.42 8.08 19.34
C LYS A 8 2.74 7.75 20.04
N LYS A 9 3.84 8.37 19.60
CA LYS A 9 5.16 8.26 20.23
C LYS A 9 5.64 9.66 20.64
N GLY A 10 5.44 10.00 21.91
CA GLY A 10 5.66 11.37 22.39
C GLY A 10 4.70 12.35 21.72
N GLU A 11 5.22 13.41 21.10
CA GLU A 11 4.44 14.38 20.31
C GLU A 11 4.19 13.91 18.85
N LEU A 12 4.83 12.83 18.41
CA LEU A 12 4.69 12.33 17.04
C LEU A 12 3.48 11.39 16.92
N PHE A 13 2.59 11.70 15.98
CA PHE A 13 1.47 10.87 15.59
C PHE A 13 1.77 10.20 14.25
N LEU A 14 1.88 8.88 14.25
CA LEU A 14 2.03 8.08 13.04
C LEU A 14 0.75 7.30 12.81
N GLY A 15 0.27 7.30 11.57
CA GLY A 15 -0.87 6.50 11.14
C GLY A 15 -0.58 5.81 9.82
N ASP A 16 -1.20 4.65 9.65
CA ASP A 16 -1.28 3.98 8.37
C ASP A 16 -2.67 3.38 8.11
N VAL A 17 -3.00 3.29 6.83
CA VAL A 17 -4.20 2.62 6.33
C VAL A 17 -3.74 1.56 5.35
N ASN A 18 -4.17 0.33 5.58
CA ASN A 18 -3.85 -0.81 4.75
C ASN A 18 -5.14 -1.44 4.27
N THR A 19 -5.15 -1.85 3.01
CA THR A 19 -6.21 -2.67 2.46
C THR A 19 -5.62 -3.76 1.60
N GLN A 20 -6.22 -4.94 1.68
CA GLN A 20 -5.88 -6.09 0.85
C GLN A 20 -7.15 -6.56 0.15
N LEU A 21 -7.05 -6.67 -1.17
CA LEU A 21 -8.04 -7.31 -2.02
C LEU A 21 -7.46 -8.61 -2.55
N LYS A 22 -8.08 -9.72 -2.19
CA LYS A 22 -7.70 -11.04 -2.72
C LYS A 22 -8.84 -11.56 -3.59
N ASN A 23 -8.52 -11.91 -4.83
CA ASN A 23 -9.44 -12.55 -5.75
C ASN A 23 -8.74 -13.71 -6.46
N LYS A 24 -9.16 -14.94 -6.19
CA LYS A 24 -8.54 -16.16 -6.71
C LYS A 24 -7.02 -16.16 -6.46
N ASN A 25 -6.25 -16.06 -7.54
CA ASN A 25 -4.79 -16.09 -7.58
C ASN A 25 -4.15 -14.70 -7.58
N ILE A 26 -4.95 -13.62 -7.59
CA ILE A 26 -4.50 -12.24 -7.57
C ILE A 26 -4.71 -11.66 -6.16
N THR A 27 -3.67 -10.98 -5.64
CA THR A 27 -3.72 -10.20 -4.41
C THR A 27 -3.24 -8.79 -4.73
N ALA A 28 -4.02 -7.79 -4.37
CA ALA A 28 -3.65 -6.39 -4.46
C ALA A 28 -3.65 -5.79 -3.06
N ASP A 29 -2.48 -5.32 -2.64
CA ASP A 29 -2.22 -4.69 -1.35
C ASP A 29 -1.95 -3.21 -1.58
N VAL A 30 -2.66 -2.35 -0.85
CA VAL A 30 -2.43 -0.91 -0.83
C VAL A 30 -2.21 -0.47 0.60
N LYS A 31 -1.09 0.22 0.83
CA LYS A 31 -0.74 0.83 2.11
C LYS A 31 -0.49 2.32 1.92
N VAL A 32 -1.07 3.12 2.80
CA VAL A 32 -0.87 4.57 2.87
C VAL A 32 -0.40 4.92 4.27
N ASP A 33 0.62 5.77 4.40
CA ASP A 33 1.07 6.27 5.69
C ASP A 33 1.00 7.80 5.80
N THR A 34 1.08 8.28 7.03
CA THR A 34 1.13 9.71 7.39
C THR A 34 2.35 10.47 6.85
N ASN A 35 3.35 9.78 6.31
CA ASN A 35 4.50 10.40 5.63
C ASN A 35 4.25 10.52 4.11
N SER A 36 2.99 10.57 3.71
CA SER A 36 2.55 10.70 2.30
C SER A 36 3.08 9.60 1.38
N ASN A 37 3.40 8.43 1.91
CA ASN A 37 3.80 7.29 1.09
C ASN A 37 2.58 6.46 0.73
N ILE A 38 2.48 6.15 -0.56
CA ILE A 38 1.54 5.16 -1.07
C ILE A 38 2.36 3.99 -1.60
N PHE A 39 2.16 2.82 -1.01
CA PHE A 39 2.73 1.56 -1.44
C PHE A 39 1.64 0.71 -2.06
N THR A 40 1.85 0.26 -3.29
CA THR A 40 0.96 -0.66 -3.95
C THR A 40 1.74 -1.90 -4.36
N THR A 41 1.24 -3.06 -3.96
CA THR A 41 1.81 -4.36 -4.32
C THR A 41 0.73 -5.22 -4.95
N ILE A 42 1.01 -5.75 -6.14
CA ILE A 42 0.13 -6.66 -6.85
C ILE A 42 0.89 -7.99 -6.96
N THR A 43 0.31 -9.03 -6.39
CA THR A 43 0.82 -10.40 -6.45
C THR A 43 -0.11 -11.23 -7.30
N ILE A 44 0.45 -11.94 -8.27
CA ILE A 44 -0.25 -12.93 -9.08
C ILE A 44 0.45 -14.26 -8.85
N ASN A 45 -0.24 -15.19 -8.21
CA ASN A 45 0.25 -16.55 -8.01
C ASN A 45 -0.10 -17.39 -9.24
N GLU A 46 0.84 -18.19 -9.71
CA GLU A 46 0.67 -19.11 -10.85
C GLU A 46 0.11 -18.43 -12.12
N PRO A 47 0.69 -17.33 -12.63
CA PRO A 47 0.39 -16.86 -13.98
C PRO A 47 0.82 -17.90 -15.05
N ALA A 48 1.78 -18.75 -14.69
CA ALA A 48 2.17 -19.98 -15.37
C ALA A 48 2.56 -21.03 -14.29
N PRO A 49 2.64 -22.33 -14.62
CA PRO A 49 2.95 -23.37 -13.64
C PRO A 49 4.25 -23.09 -12.87
N GLY A 50 4.16 -23.01 -11.55
CA GLY A 50 5.30 -22.75 -10.66
C GLY A 50 5.81 -21.31 -10.63
N VAL A 51 5.13 -20.35 -11.29
CA VAL A 51 5.56 -18.95 -11.32
C VAL A 51 4.80 -18.13 -10.28
N LYS A 52 5.46 -17.12 -9.69
CA LYS A 52 4.82 -16.08 -8.88
C LYS A 52 5.30 -14.73 -9.37
N ALA A 53 4.38 -13.89 -9.82
CA ALA A 53 4.68 -12.53 -10.23
C ALA A 53 4.33 -11.56 -9.10
N ILE A 54 5.24 -10.64 -8.78
CA ILE A 54 5.04 -9.60 -7.78
C ILE A 54 5.46 -8.28 -8.41
N LEU A 55 4.54 -7.33 -8.47
CA LEU A 55 4.80 -5.96 -8.88
C LEU A 55 4.59 -5.05 -7.67
N SER A 56 5.64 -4.36 -7.24
CA SER A 56 5.57 -3.40 -6.14
C SER A 56 6.06 -2.06 -6.63
N PHE A 57 5.28 -1.01 -6.37
CA PHE A 57 5.70 0.36 -6.61
C PHE A 57 5.32 1.24 -5.43
N ARG A 58 6.23 2.16 -5.13
CA ARG A 58 6.02 3.25 -4.19
C ARG A 58 5.76 4.49 -5.02
N VAL A 59 4.61 5.12 -4.81
CA VAL A 59 4.36 6.44 -5.39
C VAL A 59 5.12 7.45 -4.52
N PRO A 60 6.18 8.09 -5.04
CA PRO A 60 6.88 9.13 -4.30
C PRO A 60 5.93 10.32 -4.09
N GLU A 61 6.12 10.98 -2.95
CA GLU A 61 5.30 12.07 -2.42
C GLU A 61 4.67 12.98 -3.49
N GLN A 62 3.33 12.94 -3.57
CA GLN A 62 2.56 13.80 -4.48
C GLN A 62 2.49 15.21 -3.88
N THR A 63 3.54 16.02 -4.04
CA THR A 63 3.57 17.45 -3.63
C THR A 63 2.73 18.37 -4.52
N SER A 64 1.96 17.82 -5.47
CA SER A 64 1.23 18.54 -6.53
C SER A 64 -0.07 19.23 -6.07
N GLY A 65 -0.13 19.73 -4.83
CA GLY A 65 -1.33 20.34 -4.24
C GLY A 65 -1.24 21.85 -3.97
N LYS A 66 -0.12 22.52 -4.25
CA LYS A 66 -0.08 23.99 -4.26
C LYS A 66 -0.35 24.49 -5.68
N VAL A 67 -1.61 24.49 -6.07
CA VAL A 67 -2.07 25.42 -7.11
C VAL A 67 -1.93 26.82 -6.48
N ARG A 68 -1.01 27.62 -7.01
CA ARG A 68 -0.95 29.06 -6.72
C ARG A 68 -2.12 29.77 -7.37
#